data_AF-A0A9R1IEU7-F1
#
_entry.id   AF-A0A9R1IEU7-F1
#
_cell.length_a   1.000
_cell.length_b   1.000
_cell.length_c   1.000
_cell.angle_alpha   90.00
_cell.angle_beta   90.00
_cell.angle_gamma   90.00
#
_symmetry.space_group_name_H-M   'P 1'
#
loop_
_entity.id
_entity.type
_entity.pdbx_description
1 polymer ?
#
loop_
_entity_poly.entity_id
_entity_poly.type
_entity_poly.pdbx_seq_one_letter_code
_entity_poly.pdbx_strand_id
1 'polypeptide(L)'
;MAPKNTPKGKSGFFGVRQKPSGNWDVEFTDAGRRWWLGTYPSTHEAVRAYDVAVWHAERPRSHLNFPEIESRVVAAMLVLQGINMKEITAKKKKTKKPSVVVSAGETDEEAMARFAWEHPEYVQAEMQHYWKREAEQKQKGPKKEDEAGTSMVIPIESSSEEDWADYSEEEEEEWCDDPTKDEFWEQFRSSDEE
;
A
#
# COMPACT_ATOMS: atom_id res chain seq x y z
N MET A 1 35.31 -8.24 15.67
CA MET A 1 34.81 -7.54 14.48
C MET A 1 35.31 -6.10 14.53
N ALA A 2 36.05 -5.64 13.52
CA ALA A 2 36.56 -4.26 13.48
C ALA A 2 35.40 -3.25 13.42
N PRO A 3 35.52 -2.07 14.06
CA PRO A 3 34.52 -1.03 13.97
C PRO A 3 34.42 -0.61 12.49
N LYS A 4 33.25 -0.83 11.90
CA LYS A 4 32.96 -0.36 10.54
C LYS A 4 32.82 1.14 10.65
N ASN A 5 33.87 1.90 10.33
CA ASN A 5 33.76 3.34 10.19
C ASN A 5 32.93 3.58 8.93
N THR A 6 31.62 3.78 9.09
CA THR A 6 30.78 4.17 7.96
C THR A 6 31.22 5.56 7.54
N PRO A 7 31.62 5.80 6.28
CA PRO A 7 32.04 7.13 5.86
C PRO A 7 30.92 8.13 6.14
N LYS A 8 31.27 9.28 6.73
CA LYS A 8 30.35 10.40 6.90
C LYS A 8 29.93 10.86 5.51
N GLY A 9 28.62 10.94 5.26
CA GLY A 9 28.09 11.37 3.97
C GLY A 9 28.34 12.86 3.71
N LYS A 10 27.71 13.41 2.67
CA LYS A 10 27.76 14.84 2.33
C LYS A 10 27.36 15.76 3.49
N SER A 11 26.57 15.25 4.44
CA SER A 11 26.15 15.94 5.66
C SER A 11 27.26 16.07 6.71
N GLY A 12 28.36 15.32 6.60
CA GLY A 12 29.41 15.27 7.63
C GLY A 12 29.03 14.49 8.90
N PHE A 13 27.83 13.91 8.95
CA PHE A 13 27.32 13.15 10.09
C PHE A 13 26.96 11.70 9.70
N PHE A 14 27.05 10.78 10.66
CA PHE A 14 26.65 9.39 10.49
C PHE A 14 25.12 9.27 10.46
N GLY A 15 24.60 8.48 9.52
CA GLY A 15 23.17 8.14 9.45
C GLY A 15 22.21 9.29 9.18
N VAL A 16 22.72 10.51 8.91
CA VAL A 16 21.92 11.70 8.69
C VAL A 16 22.05 12.15 7.23
N ARG A 17 20.91 12.33 6.55
CA ARG A 17 20.84 12.73 5.14
C ARG A 17 19.98 13.98 4.97
N GLN A 18 20.54 15.00 4.33
CA GLN A 18 19.81 16.22 3.99
C GLN A 18 18.95 16.01 2.75
N LYS A 19 17.69 16.44 2.81
CA LYS A 19 16.78 16.53 1.66
C LYS A 19 16.87 17.90 1.00
N PRO A 20 16.52 18.00 -0.30
CA PRO A 20 16.33 19.29 -0.97
C PRO A 20 15.28 20.18 -0.27
N SER A 21 14.32 19.59 0.43
CA SER A 21 13.32 20.31 1.22
C SER A 21 13.87 20.98 2.48
N GLY A 22 15.17 20.82 2.79
CA GLY A 22 15.80 21.34 4.02
C GLY A 22 15.66 20.44 5.25
N ASN A 23 14.85 19.39 5.19
CA ASN A 23 14.68 18.43 6.29
C ASN A 23 15.81 17.38 6.32
N TRP A 24 16.00 16.78 7.48
CA TRP A 24 17.05 15.80 7.76
C TRP A 24 16.44 14.44 8.05
N ASP A 25 16.62 13.51 7.12
CA ASP A 25 16.23 12.11 7.29
C ASP A 25 17.30 11.38 8.11
N VAL A 26 16.88 10.53 9.05
CA VAL A 26 17.79 9.79 9.93
C VAL A 26 17.53 8.29 9.83
N GLU A 27 18.60 7.57 9.50
CA GLU A 27 18.63 6.13 9.35
C GLU A 27 19.72 5.52 10.21
N PHE A 28 19.41 4.40 10.83
CA PHE A 28 20.34 3.62 11.63
C PHE A 28 20.44 2.20 11.09
N THR A 29 21.64 1.64 11.05
CA THR A 29 21.85 0.27 10.57
C THR A 29 22.59 -0.54 11.61
N ASP A 30 21.97 -1.63 12.07
CA ASP A 30 22.57 -2.53 13.04
C ASP A 30 22.41 -4.00 12.69
N ALA A 31 23.51 -4.76 12.82
CA ALA A 31 23.58 -6.17 12.47
C ALA A 31 22.95 -6.55 11.10
N GLY A 32 23.00 -5.65 10.12
CA GLY A 32 22.40 -5.86 8.78
C GLY A 32 20.92 -5.47 8.66
N ARG A 33 20.26 -5.07 9.75
CA ARG A 33 18.91 -4.49 9.76
C ARG A 33 19.00 -2.97 9.67
N ARG A 34 18.08 -2.36 8.93
CA ARG A 34 17.98 -0.90 8.80
C ARG A 34 16.76 -0.41 9.56
N TRP A 35 16.92 0.71 10.24
CA TRP A 35 15.92 1.34 11.07
C TRP A 35 15.76 2.79 10.63
N TRP A 36 14.51 3.17 10.40
CA TRP A 36 14.12 4.55 10.17
C TRP A 36 13.86 5.20 11.52
N LEU A 37 14.60 6.26 11.85
CA LEU A 37 14.47 6.98 13.12
C LEU A 37 13.55 8.20 13.04
N GLY A 38 13.33 8.72 11.83
CA GLY A 38 12.47 9.86 11.59
C GLY A 38 13.05 10.88 10.62
N THR A 39 12.29 11.97 10.44
CA THR A 39 12.72 13.15 9.72
C THR A 39 12.65 14.33 10.69
N TYR A 40 13.72 15.10 10.79
CA TYR A 40 13.84 16.23 11.70
C TYR A 40 14.10 17.53 10.93
N PRO A 41 13.61 18.67 11.41
CA PRO A 41 13.84 19.97 10.76
C PRO A 41 15.28 20.48 10.96
N SER A 42 15.94 20.09 12.05
CA SER A 42 17.30 20.54 12.40
C SER A 42 18.32 19.42 12.31
N THR A 43 19.52 19.75 11.82
CA THR A 43 20.68 18.84 11.82
C THR A 43 21.04 18.39 13.23
N HIS A 44 21.03 19.32 14.19
CA HIS A 44 21.45 19.02 15.56
C HIS A 44 20.51 17.99 16.21
N GLU A 45 19.20 18.14 15.98
CA GLU A 45 18.19 17.19 16.47
C GLU A 45 18.30 15.83 15.78
N ALA A 46 18.46 15.80 14.45
CA ALA A 46 18.67 14.60 13.67
C ALA A 46 19.88 13.78 14.17
N VAL A 47 21.00 14.47 14.41
CA VAL A 47 22.24 13.84 14.86
C VAL A 47 22.10 13.30 16.29
N ARG A 48 21.42 14.02 17.19
CA ARG A 48 21.10 13.51 18.54
C ARG A 48 20.22 12.26 18.49
N ALA A 49 19.21 12.23 17.63
CA ALA A 49 18.36 11.05 17.46
C ALA A 49 19.17 9.82 17.01
N TYR A 50 20.15 10.01 16.11
CA TYR A 50 21.07 8.94 15.72
C TYR A 50 21.93 8.47 16.90
N ASP A 51 22.54 9.39 17.65
CA ASP A 51 23.42 9.06 18.78
C ASP A 51 22.68 8.28 19.88
N VAL A 52 21.42 8.60 20.14
CA VAL A 52 20.60 7.81 21.06
C VAL A 52 20.31 6.41 20.49
N ALA A 53 20.05 6.26 19.19
CA ALA A 53 19.88 4.94 18.59
C ALA A 53 21.17 4.09 18.68
N VAL A 54 22.34 4.72 18.51
CA VAL A 54 23.66 4.09 18.73
C VAL A 54 23.81 3.61 20.18
N TRP A 55 23.36 4.42 21.16
CA TRP A 55 23.31 4.03 22.56
C TRP A 55 22.35 2.87 22.83
N HIS A 56 21.18 2.87 22.19
CA HIS A 56 20.22 1.75 22.29
C HIS A 56 20.77 0.45 21.70
N ALA A 57 21.62 0.55 20.68
CA ALA A 57 22.30 -0.59 20.08
C ALA A 57 23.65 -0.93 20.75
N GLU A 58 23.96 -0.31 21.89
CA GLU A 58 25.17 -0.59 22.70
C GLU A 58 26.48 -0.50 21.91
N ARG A 59 26.53 0.41 20.93
CA ARG A 59 27.70 0.63 20.10
C ARG A 59 28.77 1.47 20.81
N PRO A 60 30.05 1.33 20.42
CA PRO A 60 31.12 2.10 21.04
C PRO A 60 30.98 3.60 20.73
N ARG A 61 31.48 4.44 21.65
CA ARG A 61 31.42 5.91 21.56
C ARG A 61 32.05 6.50 20.29
N SER A 62 32.93 5.76 19.61
CA SER A 62 33.53 6.17 18.32
C SER A 62 32.51 6.32 17.19
N HIS A 63 31.34 5.70 17.31
CA HIS A 63 30.25 5.78 16.33
C HIS A 63 29.23 6.87 16.63
N LEU A 64 29.42 7.62 17.72
CA LEU A 64 28.63 8.81 18.02
C LEU A 64 29.14 9.99 17.20
N ASN A 65 28.22 10.89 16.86
CA ASN A 65 28.55 12.15 16.20
C ASN A 65 28.97 13.22 17.21
N PHE A 66 28.35 13.23 18.40
CA PHE A 66 28.70 14.14 19.49
C PHE A 66 29.41 13.40 20.63
N PRO A 67 30.73 13.58 20.80
CA PRO A 67 31.48 12.95 21.90
C PRO A 67 31.11 13.53 23.28
N GLU A 68 30.49 14.71 23.33
CA GLU A 68 30.06 15.41 24.55
C GLU A 68 28.86 14.73 25.24
N ILE A 69 28.20 13.77 24.57
CA ILE A 69 27.13 12.98 25.19
C ILE A 69 27.75 11.94 26.13
N GLU A 70 27.98 12.34 27.38
CA GLU A 70 28.66 11.52 28.38
C GLU A 70 27.83 10.31 28.84
N SER A 71 26.49 10.43 28.83
CA SER A 71 25.58 9.39 29.31
C SER A 71 24.34 9.18 28.43
N ARG A 72 23.85 7.92 28.43
CA ARG A 72 22.59 7.51 27.78
C ARG A 72 21.38 8.32 28.25
N VAL A 73 21.37 8.74 29.52
CA VAL A 73 20.28 9.52 30.12
C VAL A 73 20.24 10.92 29.52
N VAL A 74 21.40 11.58 29.40
CA VAL A 74 21.51 12.89 28.73
C VAL A 74 21.11 12.78 27.27
N ALA A 75 21.55 11.74 26.58
CA ALA A 75 21.16 11.48 25.19
C ALA A 75 19.63 11.38 25.04
N ALA A 76 19.00 10.55 25.87
CA ALA A 76 17.56 10.30 25.82
C ALA A 76 16.71 11.53 26.18
N MET A 77 17.14 12.33 27.16
CA MET A 77 16.44 13.56 27.56
C MET A 77 16.45 14.63 26.46
N LEU A 78 17.47 14.64 25.61
CA LEU A 78 17.61 15.62 24.52
C LEU A 78 16.70 15.35 23.31
N VAL A 79 15.99 14.21 23.29
CA VAL A 79 14.97 13.89 22.29
C VAL A 79 13.60 13.89 22.97
N LEU A 80 13.01 15.09 23.09
CA LEU A 80 11.78 15.35 23.84
C LEU A 80 10.59 14.50 23.37
N GLN A 81 10.56 14.11 22.10
CA GLN A 81 9.45 13.38 21.49
C GLN A 81 9.63 11.86 21.48
N GLY A 82 10.70 11.34 22.09
CA GLY A 82 11.07 9.93 21.98
C GLY A 82 11.49 9.57 20.55
N ILE A 83 12.29 8.51 20.41
CA ILE A 83 12.79 8.09 19.11
C ILE A 83 11.92 6.96 18.60
N ASN A 84 11.29 7.17 17.45
CA ASN A 84 10.50 6.14 16.82
C ASN A 84 11.39 5.32 15.89
N MET A 85 11.92 4.21 16.40
CA MET A 85 12.78 3.31 15.64
C MET A 85 11.93 2.27 14.91
N LYS A 86 11.65 2.50 13.61
CA LYS A 86 10.87 1.56 12.76
C LYS A 86 11.81 0.75 11.88
N GLU A 87 11.77 -0.57 11.98
CA GLU A 87 12.56 -1.43 11.09
C GLU A 87 12.10 -1.24 9.63
N ILE A 88 13.04 -0.88 8.77
CA ILE A 88 12.82 -0.75 7.33
C ILE A 88 12.86 -2.16 6.74
N THR A 89 11.72 -2.82 6.78
CA THR A 89 11.49 -4.02 5.95
C THR A 89 11.20 -3.57 4.53
N ALA A 90 11.79 -4.23 3.53
CA ALA A 90 11.49 -3.94 2.13
C ALA A 90 9.97 -4.08 1.94
N LYS A 91 9.29 -3.01 1.50
CA LYS A 91 7.87 -3.09 1.20
C LYS A 91 7.67 -4.15 0.13
N LYS A 92 6.93 -5.23 0.47
CA LYS A 92 6.45 -6.17 -0.53
C LYS A 92 5.74 -5.35 -1.60
N LYS A 93 6.22 -5.43 -2.85
CA LYS A 93 5.55 -4.79 -3.99
C LYS A 93 4.09 -5.26 -3.94
N LYS A 94 3.14 -4.33 -3.85
CA LYS A 94 1.74 -4.69 -4.10
C LYS A 94 1.70 -5.13 -5.55
N THR A 95 1.67 -6.43 -5.82
CA THR A 95 1.39 -6.95 -7.15
C THR A 95 0.02 -6.40 -7.52
N LYS A 96 -0.05 -5.66 -8.63
CA LYS A 96 -1.35 -5.25 -9.17
C LYS A 96 -2.11 -6.53 -9.48
N LYS A 97 -3.39 -6.61 -9.07
CA LYS A 97 -4.25 -7.73 -9.49
C LYS A 97 -4.29 -7.71 -11.02
N PRO A 98 -4.11 -8.85 -11.70
CA PRO A 98 -4.26 -8.89 -13.15
C PRO A 98 -5.71 -8.48 -13.50
N SER A 99 -5.87 -7.61 -14.49
CA SER A 99 -7.18 -7.18 -15.00
C SER A 99 -7.51 -7.95 -16.26
N VAL A 100 -8.70 -8.54 -16.32
CA VAL A 100 -9.24 -9.14 -17.56
C VAL A 100 -9.58 -8.00 -18.53
N VAL A 101 -9.07 -8.07 -19.76
CA VAL A 101 -9.48 -7.17 -20.86
C VAL A 101 -10.27 -8.03 -21.85
N VAL A 102 -11.51 -7.63 -22.14
CA VAL A 102 -12.38 -8.31 -23.11
C VAL A 102 -12.13 -7.72 -24.49
N SER A 103 -11.85 -8.55 -25.49
CA SER A 103 -11.61 -8.09 -26.86
C SER A 103 -12.93 -7.86 -27.62
N ALA A 104 -12.92 -7.00 -28.64
CA ALA A 104 -14.11 -6.80 -29.47
C ALA A 104 -14.49 -8.11 -30.20
N GLY A 105 -15.70 -8.62 -29.94
CA GLY A 105 -16.20 -9.88 -30.48
C GLY A 105 -15.94 -11.12 -29.61
N GLU A 106 -15.25 -10.95 -28.47
CA GLU A 106 -15.08 -12.00 -27.47
C GLU A 106 -16.20 -11.94 -26.45
N THR A 107 -16.79 -13.10 -26.15
CA THR A 107 -17.79 -13.20 -25.09
C THR A 107 -17.12 -13.12 -23.72
N ASP A 108 -17.81 -12.56 -22.72
CA ASP A 108 -17.28 -12.45 -21.35
C ASP A 108 -16.84 -13.81 -20.77
N GLU A 109 -17.54 -14.89 -21.13
CA GLU A 109 -17.20 -16.25 -20.73
C GLU A 109 -15.85 -16.71 -21.32
N GLU A 110 -15.61 -16.37 -22.58
CA GLU A 110 -14.37 -16.70 -23.27
C GLU A 110 -13.18 -15.89 -22.72
N ALA A 111 -13.40 -14.62 -22.35
CA ALA A 111 -12.39 -13.78 -21.69
C ALA A 111 -12.02 -14.30 -20.30
N MET A 112 -13.00 -14.76 -19.53
CA MET A 112 -12.76 -15.38 -18.21
C MET A 112 -12.01 -16.71 -18.33
N ALA A 113 -12.33 -17.53 -19.35
CA ALA A 113 -11.64 -18.79 -19.60
C ALA A 113 -10.18 -18.58 -20.03
N ARG A 114 -9.92 -17.63 -20.93
CA ARG A 114 -8.55 -17.26 -21.33
C ARG A 114 -7.75 -16.74 -20.14
N PHE A 115 -8.33 -15.86 -19.33
CA PHE A 115 -7.67 -15.35 -18.14
C PHE A 115 -7.35 -16.45 -17.12
N ALA A 116 -8.27 -17.39 -16.90
CA ALA A 116 -8.05 -18.53 -16.02
C ALA A 116 -6.89 -19.43 -16.50
N TRP A 117 -6.75 -19.59 -17.82
CA TRP A 117 -5.65 -20.33 -18.44
C TRP A 117 -4.32 -19.59 -18.40
N GLU A 118 -4.32 -18.28 -18.63
CA GLU A 118 -3.12 -17.43 -18.60
C GLU A 118 -2.63 -17.13 -17.18
N HIS A 119 -3.53 -17.19 -16.19
CA HIS A 119 -3.24 -16.91 -14.78
C HIS A 119 -3.67 -18.06 -13.84
N PRO A 120 -3.07 -19.27 -13.98
CA PRO A 120 -3.43 -20.42 -13.15
C PRO A 120 -3.12 -20.19 -11.66
N GLU A 121 -2.09 -19.39 -11.36
CA GLU A 121 -1.74 -19.01 -9.98
C GLU A 121 -2.85 -18.18 -9.30
N TYR A 122 -3.59 -17.38 -10.07
CA TYR A 122 -4.70 -16.57 -9.54
C TYR A 122 -5.90 -17.46 -9.21
N VAL A 123 -6.26 -18.37 -10.13
CA VAL A 123 -7.33 -19.35 -9.93
C VAL A 123 -7.06 -20.24 -8.72
N GLN A 124 -5.81 -20.72 -8.56
CA GLN A 124 -5.39 -21.49 -7.39
C GLN A 124 -5.51 -20.68 -6.08
N ALA A 125 -5.16 -19.39 -6.10
CA ALA A 125 -5.26 -18.53 -4.93
C ALA A 125 -6.72 -18.30 -4.50
N GLU A 126 -7.64 -18.12 -5.44
CA GLU A 126 -9.08 -18.01 -5.14
C GLU A 126 -9.65 -19.32 -4.59
N MET A 127 -9.27 -20.46 -5.15
CA MET A 127 -9.70 -21.78 -4.66
C MET A 127 -9.19 -22.06 -3.24
N GLN A 128 -7.93 -21.70 -2.94
CA GLN A 128 -7.39 -21.76 -1.57
C GLN A 128 -8.12 -20.83 -0.61
N HIS A 129 -8.54 -19.64 -1.07
CA HIS A 129 -9.32 -18.71 -0.26
C HIS A 129 -10.69 -19.30 0.08
N TYR A 130 -11.38 -19.92 -0.88
CA TYR A 130 -12.65 -20.60 -0.67
C TYR A 130 -12.54 -21.77 0.32
N TRP A 131 -11.56 -22.67 0.14
CA TRP A 131 -11.35 -23.77 1.08
C TRP A 131 -11.05 -23.30 2.51
N LYS A 132 -10.28 -22.22 2.68
CA LYS A 132 -10.04 -21.62 4.00
C LYS A 132 -11.32 -21.08 4.64
N ARG A 133 -12.18 -20.42 3.85
CA ARG A 133 -13.46 -19.88 4.33
C ARG A 133 -14.42 -21.00 4.74
N GLU A 134 -14.53 -22.06 3.95
CA GLU A 134 -15.33 -23.24 4.30
C GLU A 134 -14.82 -23.94 5.56
N ALA A 135 -13.49 -24.07 5.72
CA ALA A 135 -12.90 -24.61 6.94
C ALA A 135 -13.20 -23.75 8.18
N GLU A 136 -13.18 -22.42 8.04
CA GLU A 136 -13.53 -21.49 9.12
C GLU A 136 -15.03 -21.54 9.45
N GLN A 137 -15.91 -21.66 8.45
CA GLN A 137 -17.34 -21.85 8.68
C GLN A 137 -17.65 -23.18 9.38
N LYS A 138 -16.92 -24.27 9.04
CA LYS A 138 -17.04 -25.54 9.75
C LYS A 138 -16.56 -25.48 11.20
N GLN A 139 -15.61 -24.60 11.52
CA GLN A 139 -15.21 -24.34 12.92
C GLN A 139 -16.19 -23.43 13.67
N LYS A 140 -16.86 -22.52 12.98
CA LYS A 140 -18.01 -21.77 13.50
C LYS A 140 -19.25 -22.67 13.47
N GLY A 141 -19.30 -23.65 14.39
CA GLY A 141 -20.45 -24.55 14.55
C GLY A 141 -21.80 -23.82 14.66
N PRO A 142 -22.93 -24.53 14.51
CA PRO A 142 -24.25 -23.92 14.49
C PRO A 142 -24.46 -23.07 15.75
N LYS A 143 -24.71 -21.77 15.55
CA LYS A 143 -25.29 -20.93 16.60
C LYS A 143 -26.61 -21.60 16.96
N LYS A 144 -26.69 -22.15 18.17
CA LYS A 144 -27.95 -22.60 18.74
C LYS A 144 -28.90 -21.40 18.71
N GLU A 145 -29.89 -21.51 17.84
CA GLU A 145 -31.04 -20.65 17.76
C GLU A 145 -31.98 -21.07 18.90
N ASP A 146 -31.93 -20.32 19.99
CA ASP A 146 -32.92 -20.43 21.05
C ASP A 146 -34.26 -19.91 20.51
N GLU A 147 -35.29 -20.72 20.73
CA GLU A 147 -36.66 -20.60 20.25
C GLU A 147 -37.30 -19.24 20.59
N ALA A 148 -37.69 -18.47 19.57
CA ALA A 148 -38.81 -17.53 19.63
C ALA A 148 -39.30 -17.27 18.20
N GLY A 149 -40.47 -17.81 17.88
CA GLY A 149 -40.95 -18.00 16.53
C GLY A 149 -41.26 -16.74 15.73
N THR A 150 -41.38 -16.91 14.41
CA THR A 150 -42.32 -16.16 13.58
C THR A 150 -42.76 -17.07 12.45
N SER A 151 -44.05 -17.39 12.51
CA SER A 151 -44.90 -18.00 11.50
C SER A 151 -44.91 -17.21 10.19
N MET A 152 -44.95 -17.91 9.05
CA MET A 152 -45.73 -17.63 7.82
C MET A 152 -45.19 -18.55 6.70
N VAL A 153 -45.78 -19.72 6.51
CA VAL A 153 -46.77 -20.04 5.46
C VAL A 153 -46.26 -19.75 4.04
N ILE A 154 -45.99 -20.83 3.30
CA ILE A 154 -45.71 -20.86 1.86
C ILE A 154 -47.06 -20.98 1.13
N PRO A 155 -47.40 -20.10 0.18
CA PRO A 155 -48.45 -20.38 -0.80
C PRO A 155 -47.85 -20.95 -2.09
N ILE A 156 -48.38 -22.09 -2.52
CA ILE A 156 -48.23 -22.67 -3.86
C ILE A 156 -49.56 -22.45 -4.59
N GLU A 157 -49.56 -21.69 -5.68
CA GLU A 157 -50.50 -21.77 -6.81
C GLU A 157 -49.69 -21.31 -8.05
N SER A 158 -49.30 -22.15 -9.00
CA SER A 158 -50.05 -22.82 -10.08
C SER A 158 -50.52 -21.87 -11.20
N SER A 159 -50.26 -22.29 -12.46
CA SER A 159 -50.74 -21.72 -13.74
C SER A 159 -50.11 -20.39 -14.18
N SER A 160 -49.78 -20.11 -15.44
CA SER A 160 -50.15 -20.71 -16.73
C SER A 160 -49.18 -20.20 -17.83
N GLU A 161 -49.07 -20.96 -18.93
CA GLU A 161 -48.57 -20.50 -20.24
C GLU A 161 -49.19 -19.19 -20.74
N GLU A 162 -48.58 -18.63 -21.81
CA GLU A 162 -48.99 -17.56 -22.75
C GLU A 162 -47.99 -16.37 -22.72
N ASP A 163 -46.96 -16.30 -23.57
CA ASP A 163 -46.97 -15.99 -25.01
C ASP A 163 -47.54 -14.60 -25.29
N TRP A 164 -46.70 -13.62 -25.70
CA TRP A 164 -47.03 -12.58 -26.69
C TRP A 164 -45.75 -11.93 -27.22
N ALA A 165 -45.68 -11.93 -28.55
CA ALA A 165 -44.65 -11.32 -29.37
C ALA A 165 -44.71 -9.77 -29.40
N ASP A 166 -43.61 -9.20 -29.87
CA ASP A 166 -43.50 -8.11 -30.86
C ASP A 166 -44.29 -6.80 -30.65
N TYR A 167 -43.56 -5.69 -30.44
CA TYR A 167 -43.92 -4.38 -30.96
C TYR A 167 -42.64 -3.54 -31.19
N SER A 168 -42.23 -3.49 -32.46
CA SER A 168 -41.99 -2.30 -33.31
C SER A 168 -41.33 -1.01 -32.78
N GLU A 169 -40.52 -0.47 -33.70
CA GLU A 169 -40.25 0.96 -34.02
C GLU A 169 -39.35 1.73 -33.03
N GLU A 170 -38.12 2.01 -33.45
CA GLU A 170 -37.74 3.26 -34.16
C GLU A 170 -38.08 4.49 -33.32
N GLU A 171 -37.07 5.05 -32.64
CA GLU A 171 -36.80 6.49 -32.73
C GLU A 171 -35.29 6.71 -32.65
N GLU A 172 -34.76 7.29 -33.72
CA GLU A 172 -33.58 8.13 -33.66
C GLU A 172 -33.89 9.37 -32.82
N GLU A 173 -32.90 9.86 -32.07
CA GLU A 173 -32.53 11.29 -32.05
C GLU A 173 -31.28 11.41 -31.14
N GLU A 174 -30.14 11.70 -31.76
CA GLU A 174 -29.62 13.07 -31.82
C GLU A 174 -29.14 13.53 -30.45
N TRP A 175 -27.85 13.31 -30.15
CA TRP A 175 -27.17 14.26 -29.26
C TRP A 175 -25.65 14.39 -29.50
N CYS A 176 -25.33 15.51 -30.12
CA CYS A 176 -24.15 16.38 -30.04
C CYS A 176 -22.73 15.78 -30.14
N ASP A 177 -22.15 16.03 -31.32
CA ASP A 177 -20.91 16.80 -31.54
C ASP A 177 -19.82 16.70 -30.47
N ASP A 178 -18.82 15.92 -30.85
CA ASP A 178 -17.50 15.75 -30.26
C ASP A 178 -16.65 17.03 -30.46
N PRO A 179 -16.27 17.79 -29.41
CA PRO A 179 -15.18 18.73 -29.52
C PRO A 179 -13.85 17.95 -29.50
N THR A 180 -13.21 17.92 -30.65
CA THR A 180 -11.86 17.40 -30.89
C THR A 180 -10.89 17.89 -29.82
N LYS A 181 -10.11 16.96 -29.25
CA LYS A 181 -9.11 17.16 -28.19
C LYS A 181 -7.93 18.07 -28.57
N ASP A 182 -7.97 18.70 -29.74
CA ASP A 182 -6.87 19.42 -30.34
C ASP A 182 -6.78 20.90 -29.92
N GLU A 183 -7.81 21.48 -29.29
CA GLU A 183 -7.74 22.85 -28.74
C GLU A 183 -7.20 22.93 -27.29
N PHE A 184 -7.19 21.82 -26.54
CA PHE A 184 -6.82 21.86 -25.12
C PHE A 184 -5.33 22.16 -24.88
N TRP A 185 -4.46 21.92 -25.86
CA TRP A 185 -3.00 22.01 -25.69
C TRP A 185 -2.34 23.23 -26.35
N GLU A 186 -3.09 24.07 -27.07
CA GLU A 186 -2.53 25.28 -27.69
C GLU A 186 -2.30 26.42 -26.68
N GLN A 187 -2.90 26.34 -25.49
CA GLN A 187 -2.71 27.33 -24.41
C GLN A 187 -1.35 27.21 -23.68
N PHE A 188 -0.64 26.08 -23.81
CA PHE A 188 0.58 25.80 -23.04
C PHE A 188 1.89 25.94 -23.83
N ARG A 189 1.85 26.32 -25.11
CA ARG A 189 3.03 26.36 -25.98
C ARG A 189 3.54 27.76 -26.36
N SER A 190 3.09 28.82 -25.69
CA SER A 190 3.61 30.18 -25.92
C SER A 190 4.05 30.82 -24.61
N SER A 191 5.29 30.54 -24.20
CA SER A 191 6.12 31.37 -23.30
C SER A 191 7.49 30.72 -23.15
N ASP A 192 8.32 30.77 -24.20
CA ASP A 192 9.79 30.75 -24.07
C ASP A 192 10.40 31.31 -25.37
N GLU A 193 10.27 32.63 -25.54
CA GLU A 193 11.17 33.40 -26.42
C GLU A 193 11.11 34.88 -26.00
N GLU A 194 11.97 35.27 -25.05
CA GLU A 194 12.66 36.58 -25.03
C GLU A 194 13.93 36.53 -24.18
#